data_AF-A0A8X7TXS6-F1
#
_entry.id   AF-A0A8X7TXS6-F1
#
_cell.length_a   1.000
_cell.length_b   1.000
_cell.length_c   1.000
_cell.angle_alpha   90.00
_cell.angle_beta   90.00
_cell.angle_gamma   90.00
#
_symmetry.space_group_name_H-M   'P 1'
#
loop_
_entity.id
_entity.type
_entity.pdbx_description
1 polymer ?
#
loop_
_entity_poly.entity_id
_entity_poly.type
_entity_poly.pdbx_seq_one_letter_code
_entity_poly.pdbx_strand_id
1 'polypeptide(L)'
;MYKDLSCWNKWILKNKPLFGGIVETRVKQPKISKFVNTILPGWFFTDNYNFSALGKVWVLWHPSVKVVVLSKSLQQVTCEVCLPAQNEAIIVTIVYAANDRKLRAGLWVELETLATSSLLVNKPWSVLGDFNQTLSPQEHSSPNSLNIDKQMREFGQSLLHAELGDLNFRGNTFTWCNKQKSKPVAKKLDRVLVPHRLGLLSMQLWLKLALHLVGYFLLQDQTRLLTCMFT
;
A
#
# COMPACT_ATOMS: atom_id res chain seq x y z
N MET A 1 4.21 9.05 -21.52
CA MET A 1 4.40 8.49 -20.16
C MET A 1 4.72 9.59 -19.11
N TYR A 2 4.37 10.86 -19.34
CA TYR A 2 4.66 11.99 -18.43
C TYR A 2 3.58 13.06 -18.56
N LYS A 3 2.30 12.72 -18.37
CA LYS A 3 1.24 13.68 -18.74
C LYS A 3 0.86 14.70 -17.67
N ASP A 4 1.37 14.60 -16.44
CA ASP A 4 1.19 15.61 -15.41
C ASP A 4 1.97 15.24 -14.12
N LEU A 5 3.19 15.77 -13.96
CA LEU A 5 3.92 15.73 -12.67
C LEU A 5 3.50 16.89 -11.76
N SER A 6 2.63 17.80 -12.19
CA SER A 6 2.31 19.00 -11.43
C SER A 6 1.49 18.67 -10.17
N CYS A 7 0.53 17.75 -10.27
CA CYS A 7 -0.25 17.27 -9.13
C CYS A 7 0.63 16.52 -8.13
N TRP A 8 1.55 15.70 -8.63
CA TRP A 8 2.56 15.00 -7.84
C TRP A 8 3.44 15.97 -7.06
N ASN A 9 4.06 16.93 -7.75
CA ASN A 9 4.96 17.90 -7.14
C ASN A 9 4.24 18.75 -6.08
N LYS A 10 3.01 19.21 -6.38
CA LYS A 10 2.18 19.93 -5.40
C LYS A 10 1.93 19.10 -4.15
N TRP A 11 1.64 17.81 -4.32
CA TRP A 11 1.39 16.91 -3.19
C TRP A 11 2.66 16.64 -2.37
N ILE A 12 3.81 16.39 -3.01
CA ILE A 12 5.09 16.21 -2.32
C ILE A 12 5.46 17.46 -1.51
N LEU A 13 5.30 18.65 -2.10
CA LEU A 13 5.56 19.91 -1.40
C LEU A 13 4.64 20.13 -0.21
N LYS A 14 3.36 19.73 -0.32
CA LYS A 14 2.36 19.86 0.73
C LYS A 14 2.57 18.87 1.88
N ASN A 15 2.78 17.59 1.57
CA ASN A 15 2.76 16.51 2.56
C ASN A 15 4.16 16.11 3.04
N LYS A 16 5.21 16.46 2.28
CA LYS A 16 6.62 16.22 2.62
C LYS A 16 6.87 14.78 3.13
N PRO A 17 6.45 13.75 2.37
CA PRO A 17 6.64 12.38 2.81
C PRO A 17 8.14 12.08 2.99
N LEU A 18 8.48 11.15 3.87
CA LEU A 18 9.85 10.64 3.99
C LEU A 18 10.00 9.19 3.51
N PHE A 19 8.89 8.48 3.34
CA PHE A 19 8.83 7.09 2.90
C PHE A 19 7.56 6.92 2.04
N GLY A 20 7.51 5.89 1.21
CA GLY A 20 6.31 5.59 0.43
C GLY A 20 6.45 4.39 -0.49
N GLY A 21 5.30 3.91 -0.96
CA GLY A 21 5.19 2.81 -1.92
C GLY A 21 4.58 3.29 -3.23
N ILE A 22 5.21 2.98 -4.35
CA ILE A 22 4.63 3.17 -5.68
C ILE A 22 4.30 1.81 -6.27
N VAL A 23 3.07 1.63 -6.72
CA VAL A 23 2.65 0.41 -7.39
C VAL A 23 2.22 0.65 -8.83
N GLU A 24 2.29 -0.40 -9.61
CA GLU A 24 1.93 -0.41 -11.03
C GLU A 24 2.60 0.70 -11.85
N THR A 25 3.92 0.85 -11.65
CA THR A 25 4.72 1.92 -12.26
C THR A 25 4.67 1.87 -13.80
N ARG A 26 4.48 0.68 -14.37
CA ARG A 26 4.57 0.40 -15.83
C ARG A 26 5.87 0.91 -16.45
N VAL A 27 6.90 1.12 -15.65
CA VAL A 27 8.24 1.53 -16.09
C VAL A 27 9.05 0.26 -16.38
N LYS A 28 9.90 0.28 -17.41
CA LYS A 28 10.86 -0.82 -17.65
C LYS A 28 12.11 -0.59 -16.81
N GLN A 29 12.72 -1.66 -16.30
CA GLN A 29 13.84 -1.61 -15.36
C GLN A 29 14.99 -0.64 -15.73
N PRO A 30 15.41 -0.51 -17.00
CA PRO A 30 16.51 0.39 -17.36
C PRO A 30 16.21 1.89 -17.11
N LYS A 31 14.95 2.27 -16.91
CA LYS A 31 14.51 3.67 -16.79
C LYS A 31 14.21 4.09 -15.35
N ILE A 32 14.33 3.18 -14.37
CA ILE A 32 13.89 3.43 -12.99
C ILE A 32 14.66 4.57 -12.35
N SER A 33 15.99 4.49 -12.30
CA SER A 33 16.81 5.48 -11.58
C SER A 33 16.61 6.87 -12.15
N LYS A 34 16.46 7.00 -13.48
CA LYS A 34 16.12 8.26 -14.13
C LYS A 34 14.74 8.76 -13.71
N PHE A 35 13.75 7.88 -13.67
CA PHE A 35 12.39 8.22 -13.25
C PHE A 35 12.34 8.68 -11.80
N VAL A 36 12.91 7.90 -10.87
CA VAL A 36 12.97 8.23 -9.44
C VAL A 36 13.69 9.56 -9.23
N ASN A 37 14.87 9.75 -9.84
CA ASN A 37 15.60 11.01 -9.73
C ASN A 37 14.84 12.22 -10.35
N THR A 38 13.88 11.99 -11.24
CA THR A 38 13.04 13.06 -11.79
C THR A 38 11.95 13.47 -10.79
N ILE A 39 11.35 12.50 -10.09
CA ILE A 39 10.19 12.75 -9.22
C ILE A 39 10.54 13.00 -7.75
N LEU A 40 11.67 12.44 -7.30
CA LEU A 40 12.16 12.44 -5.92
C LEU A 40 13.71 12.45 -5.95
N PRO A 41 14.33 13.59 -6.30
CA PRO A 41 15.79 13.68 -6.43
C PRO A 41 16.51 13.25 -5.14
N GLY A 42 17.51 12.37 -5.28
CA GLY A 42 18.33 11.91 -4.16
C GLY A 42 17.68 10.86 -3.25
N TRP A 43 16.43 10.48 -3.49
CA TRP A 43 15.78 9.40 -2.73
C TRP A 43 16.36 8.03 -3.10
N PHE A 44 16.40 7.16 -2.10
CA PHE A 44 16.69 5.75 -2.30
C PHE A 44 15.42 4.99 -2.66
N PHE A 45 15.58 3.82 -3.28
CA PHE A 45 14.45 2.96 -3.60
C PHE A 45 14.84 1.48 -3.64
N THR A 46 13.83 0.62 -3.55
CA THR A 46 13.89 -0.81 -3.84
C THR A 46 12.64 -1.22 -4.61
N ASP A 47 12.69 -2.31 -5.35
CA ASP A 47 11.64 -2.75 -6.29
C ASP A 47 11.46 -4.26 -6.30
N ASN A 48 10.40 -4.82 -6.87
CA ASN A 48 10.26 -6.27 -7.00
C ASN A 48 10.56 -6.83 -8.41
N TYR A 49 11.49 -6.25 -9.18
CA TYR A 49 11.77 -6.75 -10.54
C TYR A 49 12.26 -8.21 -10.58
N ASN A 50 12.92 -8.68 -9.51
CA ASN A 50 13.33 -10.08 -9.38
C ASN A 50 12.14 -11.07 -9.34
N PHE A 51 10.92 -10.58 -9.09
CA PHE A 51 9.69 -11.38 -9.01
C PHE A 51 8.67 -11.01 -10.09
N SER A 52 8.83 -9.85 -10.74
CA SER A 52 7.89 -9.33 -11.72
C SER A 52 8.64 -8.57 -12.82
N ALA A 53 8.49 -9.01 -14.08
CA ALA A 53 9.13 -8.33 -15.21
C ALA A 53 8.75 -6.83 -15.36
N LEU A 54 7.63 -6.41 -14.75
CA LEU A 54 7.16 -5.03 -14.77
C LEU A 54 7.48 -4.25 -13.49
N GLY A 55 8.10 -4.87 -12.47
CA GLY A 55 8.44 -4.23 -11.19
C GLY A 55 7.24 -3.51 -10.59
N LYS A 56 6.24 -4.30 -10.19
CA LYS A 56 4.91 -3.81 -9.83
C LYS A 56 4.86 -3.10 -8.48
N VAL A 57 5.84 -3.32 -7.61
CA VAL A 57 5.91 -2.73 -6.26
C VAL A 57 7.27 -2.10 -6.05
N TRP A 58 7.30 -0.80 -5.84
CA TRP A 58 8.50 -0.04 -5.48
C TRP A 58 8.30 0.60 -4.10
N VAL A 59 9.36 0.64 -3.32
CA VAL A 59 9.43 1.34 -2.03
C VAL A 59 10.52 2.38 -2.14
N LEU A 60 10.23 3.62 -1.77
CA LEU A 60 11.14 4.76 -1.91
C LEU A 60 11.21 5.52 -0.59
N TRP A 61 12.39 6.06 -0.27
CA TRP A 61 12.58 6.79 0.97
C TRP A 61 13.63 7.89 0.85
N HIS A 62 13.42 8.93 1.65
CA HIS A 62 14.34 10.03 1.80
C HIS A 62 15.63 9.55 2.49
N PRO A 63 16.83 10.10 2.17
CA PRO A 63 18.10 9.66 2.76
C PRO A 63 18.19 9.71 4.29
N SER A 64 17.31 10.48 4.94
CA SER A 64 17.24 10.54 6.40
C SER A 64 16.57 9.32 7.04
N VAL A 65 15.88 8.49 6.26
CA VAL A 65 15.17 7.28 6.73
C VAL A 65 16.07 6.07 6.58
N LYS A 66 16.17 5.26 7.63
CA LYS A 66 16.85 3.97 7.57
C LYS A 66 15.83 2.90 7.17
N VAL A 67 16.13 2.15 6.11
CA VAL A 67 15.26 1.10 5.59
C VAL A 67 16.05 -0.19 5.43
N VAL A 68 15.53 -1.28 6.00
CA VAL A 68 16.03 -2.64 5.81
C VAL A 68 14.95 -3.45 5.13
N VAL A 69 15.25 -4.03 3.97
CA VAL A 69 14.29 -4.87 3.26
C VAL A 69 14.28 -6.25 3.90
N LEU A 70 13.12 -6.68 4.40
CA LEU A 70 12.95 -7.96 5.09
C LEU A 70 12.44 -9.06 4.16
N SER A 71 11.52 -8.72 3.26
CA SER A 71 10.91 -9.68 2.33
C SER A 71 10.44 -9.00 1.05
N LYS A 72 10.46 -9.73 -0.05
CA LYS A 72 9.98 -9.30 -1.37
C LYS A 72 9.31 -10.48 -2.05
N SER A 73 8.21 -10.23 -2.74
CA SER A 73 7.53 -11.22 -3.56
C SER A 73 6.95 -10.58 -4.82
N LEU A 74 6.19 -11.36 -5.59
CA LEU A 74 5.43 -10.88 -6.74
C LEU A 74 4.44 -9.76 -6.35
N GLN A 75 3.93 -9.78 -5.12
CA GLN A 75 2.77 -8.98 -4.70
C GLN A 75 3.05 -8.06 -3.52
N GLN A 76 4.19 -8.20 -2.83
CA GLN A 76 4.56 -7.29 -1.74
C GLN A 76 6.05 -6.99 -1.64
N VAL A 77 6.37 -5.87 -0.99
CA VAL A 77 7.70 -5.58 -0.44
C VAL A 77 7.53 -5.17 1.03
N THR A 78 8.23 -5.85 1.93
CA THR A 78 8.19 -5.63 3.37
C THR A 78 9.54 -5.10 3.85
N CYS A 79 9.49 -3.99 4.56
CA CYS A 79 10.66 -3.29 5.08
C CYS A 79 10.51 -3.01 6.56
N GLU A 80 11.63 -3.05 7.28
CA GLU A 80 11.79 -2.37 8.56
C GLU A 80 12.23 -0.92 8.30
N VAL A 81 11.52 0.02 8.89
CA VAL A 81 11.65 1.45 8.63
C VAL A 81 11.88 2.17 9.96
N CYS A 82 13.00 2.89 10.05
CA CYS A 82 13.34 3.73 11.19
C CYS A 82 13.50 5.17 10.72
N LEU A 83 12.72 6.06 11.33
CA LEU A 83 12.63 7.45 10.93
C LEU A 83 13.68 8.32 11.60
N PRO A 84 13.94 9.52 11.06
CA PRO A 84 14.71 10.53 11.76
C PRO A 84 14.13 10.81 13.15
N ALA A 85 15.00 10.89 14.15
CA ALA A 85 14.65 11.22 15.54
C ALA A 85 13.64 10.25 16.21
N GLN A 86 13.41 9.06 15.65
CA GLN A 86 12.68 7.98 16.34
C GLN A 86 13.63 6.82 16.64
N ASN A 87 13.52 6.27 17.84
CA ASN A 87 14.31 5.12 18.27
C ASN A 87 13.65 3.77 17.94
N GLU A 88 12.34 3.77 17.67
CA GLU A 88 11.58 2.57 17.36
C GLU A 88 11.42 2.40 15.86
N ALA A 89 11.64 1.19 15.37
CA ALA A 89 11.40 0.82 13.99
C ALA A 89 9.97 0.28 13.82
N ILE A 90 9.39 0.55 12.65
CA ILE A 90 8.11 -0.01 12.24
C ILE A 90 8.32 -0.94 11.05
N ILE A 91 7.46 -1.94 10.93
CA ILE A 91 7.41 -2.81 9.77
C ILE A 91 6.35 -2.27 8.83
N VAL A 92 6.72 -2.09 7.56
CA VAL A 92 5.81 -1.61 6.52
C VAL A 92 5.85 -2.58 5.34
N THR A 93 4.70 -3.13 5.01
CA THR A 93 4.48 -3.98 3.83
C THR A 93 3.68 -3.18 2.79
N ILE A 94 4.29 -2.92 1.63
CA ILE A 94 3.62 -2.34 0.48
C ILE A 94 3.09 -3.46 -0.41
N VAL A 95 1.79 -3.42 -0.71
CA VAL A 95 1.06 -4.46 -1.44
C VAL A 95 0.60 -3.95 -2.81
N TYR A 96 0.70 -4.84 -3.79
CA TYR A 96 -0.04 -4.81 -5.04
C TYR A 96 -0.48 -6.24 -5.39
N ALA A 97 -1.70 -6.58 -4.98
CA ALA A 97 -2.28 -7.90 -5.18
C ALA A 97 -2.61 -8.16 -6.65
N ALA A 98 -2.51 -9.41 -7.07
CA ALA A 98 -2.86 -9.82 -8.42
C ALA A 98 -4.37 -9.74 -8.66
N ASN A 99 -4.76 -9.39 -9.89
CA ASN A 99 -6.16 -9.49 -10.33
C ASN A 99 -6.64 -10.95 -10.41
N ASP A 100 -5.75 -11.87 -10.80
CA ASP A 100 -6.06 -13.30 -10.80
C ASP A 100 -6.19 -13.84 -9.37
N ARG A 101 -7.31 -14.51 -9.11
CA ARG A 101 -7.65 -15.02 -7.77
C ARG A 101 -6.64 -16.05 -7.26
N LYS A 102 -6.14 -16.94 -8.12
CA LYS A 102 -5.21 -18.01 -7.69
C LYS A 102 -3.86 -17.43 -7.32
N LEU A 103 -3.35 -16.49 -8.12
CA LEU A 103 -2.12 -15.77 -7.78
C LEU A 103 -2.31 -14.92 -6.52
N ARG A 104 -3.45 -14.23 -6.39
CA ARG A 104 -3.75 -13.40 -5.22
C ARG A 104 -3.80 -14.20 -3.92
N ALA A 105 -4.24 -15.45 -3.95
CA ALA A 105 -4.21 -16.33 -2.78
C ALA A 105 -2.81 -16.50 -2.17
N GLY A 106 -1.75 -16.42 -2.98
CA GLY A 106 -0.38 -16.45 -2.47
C GLY A 106 -0.06 -15.28 -1.53
N LEU A 107 -0.59 -14.08 -1.80
CA LEU A 107 -0.40 -12.92 -0.93
C LEU A 107 -1.06 -13.14 0.44
N TRP A 108 -2.24 -13.76 0.48
CA TRP A 108 -2.93 -14.07 1.75
C TRP A 108 -2.05 -14.92 2.66
N VAL A 109 -1.48 -15.98 2.11
CA VAL A 109 -0.56 -16.87 2.83
C VAL A 109 0.71 -16.13 3.25
N GLU A 110 1.27 -15.26 2.39
CA GLU A 110 2.44 -14.44 2.73
C GLU A 110 2.17 -13.52 3.93
N LEU A 111 0.99 -12.88 4.00
CA LEU A 111 0.62 -12.01 5.12
C LEU A 111 0.43 -12.80 6.42
N GLU A 112 -0.24 -13.95 6.38
CA GLU A 112 -0.39 -14.84 7.54
C GLU A 112 0.98 -15.35 8.06
N THR A 113 1.88 -15.69 7.13
CA THR A 113 3.24 -16.13 7.46
C THR A 113 4.06 -15.00 8.09
N LEU A 114 3.94 -13.77 7.56
CA LEU A 114 4.60 -12.60 8.13
C LEU A 114 4.06 -12.30 9.53
N ALA A 115 2.74 -12.35 9.73
CA ALA A 115 2.08 -12.09 11.02
C ALA A 115 2.61 -12.97 12.17
N THR A 116 2.99 -14.21 11.85
CA THR A 116 3.52 -15.19 12.82
C THR A 116 5.06 -15.26 12.85
N SER A 117 5.73 -14.46 12.02
CA SER A 117 7.19 -14.44 11.90
C SER A 117 7.86 -13.73 13.06
N SER A 118 9.04 -14.23 13.46
CA SER A 118 9.93 -13.55 14.40
C SER A 118 10.37 -12.16 13.92
N LEU A 119 10.26 -11.87 12.62
CA LEU A 119 10.56 -10.55 12.03
C LEU A 119 9.69 -9.42 12.58
N LEU A 120 8.44 -9.73 12.98
CA LEU A 120 7.47 -8.74 13.47
C LEU A 120 7.41 -8.64 15.00
N VAL A 121 8.11 -9.52 15.71
CA VAL A 121 8.02 -9.60 17.18
C VAL A 121 8.41 -8.27 17.80
N ASN A 122 7.49 -7.73 18.63
CA ASN A 122 7.62 -6.44 19.31
C ASN A 122 7.79 -5.22 18.39
N LYS A 123 7.43 -5.31 17.10
CA LYS A 123 7.49 -4.18 16.17
C LYS A 123 6.09 -3.85 15.64
N PRO A 124 5.68 -2.56 15.62
CA PRO A 124 4.43 -2.17 14.97
C PRO A 124 4.46 -2.55 13.49
N TRP A 125 3.37 -3.08 12.96
CA TRP A 125 3.26 -3.50 11.56
C TRP A 125 2.14 -2.75 10.82
N SER A 126 2.43 -2.26 9.61
CA SER A 126 1.46 -1.74 8.66
C SER A 126 1.50 -2.57 7.39
N VAL A 127 0.35 -2.90 6.85
CA VAL A 127 0.22 -3.42 5.49
C VAL A 127 -0.63 -2.45 4.71
N LEU A 128 -0.14 -1.96 3.58
CA LEU A 128 -0.90 -1.01 2.80
C LEU A 128 -0.77 -1.21 1.31
N GLY A 129 -1.87 -0.94 0.62
CA GLY A 129 -1.91 -0.85 -0.83
C GLY A 129 -3.16 -1.44 -1.44
N ASP A 130 -3.06 -1.79 -2.72
CA ASP A 130 -4.13 -2.29 -3.56
C ASP A 130 -4.22 -3.81 -3.42
N PHE A 131 -5.29 -4.24 -2.76
CA PHE A 131 -5.59 -5.63 -2.51
C PHE A 131 -6.38 -6.29 -3.64
N ASN A 132 -6.81 -5.53 -4.65
CA ASN A 132 -7.65 -6.00 -5.76
C ASN A 132 -8.84 -6.89 -5.30
N GLN A 133 -9.32 -6.66 -4.08
CA GLN A 133 -10.39 -7.44 -3.45
C GLN A 133 -11.15 -6.60 -2.43
N THR A 134 -12.48 -6.62 -2.55
CA THR A 134 -13.40 -6.06 -1.56
C THR A 134 -13.61 -7.06 -0.42
N LEU A 135 -13.87 -6.57 0.80
CA LEU A 135 -14.24 -7.35 1.98
C LEU A 135 -15.76 -7.53 2.08
N SER A 136 -16.54 -6.61 1.52
CA SER A 136 -18.00 -6.70 1.54
C SER A 136 -18.63 -6.25 0.21
N PRO A 137 -19.88 -6.63 -0.07
CA PRO A 137 -20.61 -6.16 -1.24
C PRO A 137 -20.82 -4.64 -1.27
N GLN A 138 -20.90 -3.99 -0.10
CA GLN A 138 -21.09 -2.54 0.04
C GLN A 138 -19.87 -1.73 -0.42
N GLU A 139 -18.71 -2.38 -0.53
CA GLU A 139 -17.49 -1.80 -1.08
C GLU A 139 -17.45 -1.84 -2.62
N HIS A 140 -18.56 -2.17 -3.25
CA HIS A 140 -18.76 -2.15 -4.70
C HIS A 140 -20.00 -1.32 -5.04
N SER A 141 -19.91 -0.38 -5.99
CA SER A 141 -21.01 0.56 -6.30
C SER A 141 -22.23 -0.09 -6.96
N SER A 142 -22.03 -1.24 -7.62
CA SER A 142 -23.11 -2.02 -8.25
C SER A 142 -22.85 -3.52 -8.05
N PRO A 143 -22.99 -4.06 -6.83
CA PRO A 143 -22.67 -5.45 -6.55
C PRO A 143 -23.70 -6.38 -7.20
N ASN A 144 -23.26 -7.52 -7.73
CA ASN A 144 -24.16 -8.51 -8.33
C ASN A 144 -25.08 -9.19 -7.28
N SER A 145 -24.67 -9.18 -6.01
CA SER A 145 -25.41 -9.73 -4.88
C SER A 145 -25.01 -9.00 -3.59
N LEU A 146 -25.91 -8.93 -2.61
CA LEU A 146 -25.60 -8.44 -1.26
C LEU A 146 -25.02 -9.52 -0.35
N ASN A 147 -24.85 -10.74 -0.85
CA ASN A 147 -24.20 -11.83 -0.13
C ASN A 147 -22.68 -11.73 -0.27
N ILE A 148 -21.97 -12.08 0.80
CA ILE A 148 -20.52 -12.21 0.77
C ILE A 148 -20.16 -13.34 -0.20
N ASP A 149 -19.29 -13.07 -1.17
CA ASP A 149 -18.83 -14.09 -2.12
C ASP A 149 -17.63 -14.88 -1.56
N LYS A 150 -17.16 -15.88 -2.33
CA LYS A 150 -16.02 -16.71 -1.92
C LYS A 150 -14.73 -15.91 -1.77
N GLN A 151 -14.47 -14.95 -2.66
CA GLN A 151 -13.23 -14.17 -2.66
C GLN A 151 -13.19 -13.16 -1.52
N MET A 152 -14.33 -12.54 -1.20
CA MET A 152 -14.51 -11.68 -0.02
C MET A 152 -14.26 -12.47 1.26
N ARG A 153 -14.82 -13.68 1.37
CA ARG A 153 -14.57 -14.57 2.52
C ARG A 153 -13.10 -14.96 2.65
N GLU A 154 -12.46 -15.36 1.55
CA GLU A 154 -11.04 -15.74 1.57
C GLU A 154 -10.16 -14.58 2.03
N PHE A 155 -10.41 -13.37 1.53
CA PHE A 155 -9.68 -12.19 1.97
C PHE A 155 -9.96 -11.88 3.45
N GLY A 156 -11.21 -11.83 3.87
CA GLY A 156 -11.57 -11.56 5.26
C GLY A 156 -10.98 -12.58 6.25
N GLN A 157 -10.98 -13.87 5.90
CA GLN A 157 -10.36 -14.90 6.72
C GLN A 157 -8.84 -14.72 6.83
N SER A 158 -8.16 -14.34 5.74
CA SER A 158 -6.72 -14.09 5.80
C SER A 158 -6.37 -12.92 6.72
N LEU A 159 -7.20 -11.88 6.75
CA LEU A 159 -7.01 -10.76 7.67
C LEU A 159 -7.24 -11.17 9.12
N LEU A 160 -8.26 -12.01 9.36
CA LEU A 160 -8.52 -12.55 10.69
C LEU A 160 -7.33 -13.41 11.19
N HIS A 161 -6.81 -14.30 10.35
CA HIS A 161 -5.66 -15.14 10.70
C HIS A 161 -4.37 -14.32 10.93
N ALA A 162 -4.17 -13.25 10.14
CA ALA A 162 -3.07 -12.32 10.33
C ALA A 162 -3.29 -11.31 11.47
N GLU A 163 -4.43 -11.38 12.18
CA GLU A 163 -4.89 -10.40 13.17
C GLU A 163 -4.89 -8.94 12.66
N LEU A 164 -5.12 -8.73 11.37
CA LEU A 164 -5.11 -7.43 10.70
C LEU A 164 -6.51 -6.84 10.60
N GLY A 165 -6.68 -5.59 11.04
CA GLY A 165 -7.89 -4.81 10.89
C GLY A 165 -7.72 -3.70 9.85
N ASP A 166 -8.79 -3.41 9.11
CA ASP A 166 -8.81 -2.28 8.16
C ASP A 166 -8.96 -0.96 8.91
N LEU A 167 -7.99 -0.07 8.72
CA LEU A 167 -7.98 1.23 9.35
C LEU A 167 -8.99 2.15 8.63
N ASN A 168 -10.06 2.50 9.34
CA ASN A 168 -11.06 3.41 8.83
C ASN A 168 -10.45 4.79 8.52
N PHE A 169 -10.71 5.31 7.32
CA PHE A 169 -10.36 6.67 6.94
C PHE A 169 -11.62 7.49 6.66
N ARG A 170 -11.52 8.80 6.84
CA ARG A 170 -12.59 9.75 6.48
C ARG A 170 -12.42 10.17 5.03
N GLY A 171 -13.48 10.10 4.24
CA GLY A 171 -13.48 10.52 2.83
C GLY A 171 -14.21 9.54 1.92
N ASN A 172 -13.75 9.45 0.67
CA ASN A 172 -14.38 8.62 -0.35
C ASN A 172 -14.20 7.12 -0.05
N THR A 173 -15.30 6.41 0.17
CA THR A 173 -15.30 4.96 0.42
C THR A 173 -14.65 4.17 -0.71
N PHE A 174 -14.82 4.58 -1.97
CA PHE A 174 -14.27 3.89 -3.13
C PHE A 174 -12.90 4.46 -3.54
N THR A 175 -11.94 3.58 -3.77
CA THR A 175 -10.55 3.91 -4.12
C THR A 175 -10.24 3.61 -5.59
N TRP A 176 -11.11 2.85 -6.25
CA TRP A 176 -11.02 2.51 -7.66
C TRP A 176 -12.33 2.77 -8.42
N CYS A 177 -12.22 3.17 -9.68
CA CYS A 177 -13.31 3.33 -10.64
C CYS A 177 -12.86 2.91 -12.04
N ASN A 178 -13.74 2.23 -12.78
CA ASN A 178 -13.48 1.77 -14.15
C ASN A 178 -13.53 2.88 -15.23
N LYS A 179 -13.89 4.11 -14.83
CA LYS A 179 -13.98 5.31 -15.69
C LYS A 179 -14.91 5.19 -16.90
N GLN A 180 -15.85 4.23 -16.89
CA GLN A 180 -16.84 4.15 -17.95
C GLN A 180 -17.84 5.32 -17.86
N LYS A 181 -18.17 5.93 -19.00
CA LYS A 181 -19.11 7.08 -19.04
C LYS A 181 -20.54 6.69 -18.70
N SER A 182 -21.00 5.52 -19.17
CA SER A 182 -22.42 5.13 -19.12
C SER A 182 -22.79 4.31 -17.87
N LYS A 183 -21.91 3.41 -17.42
CA LYS A 183 -22.11 2.57 -16.24
C LYS A 183 -20.83 2.52 -15.40
N PRO A 184 -20.46 3.63 -14.74
CA PRO A 184 -19.27 3.66 -13.91
C PRO A 184 -19.43 2.68 -12.75
N VAL A 185 -18.41 1.86 -12.55
CA VAL A 185 -18.29 0.95 -11.40
C VAL A 185 -17.14 1.42 -10.53
N ALA A 186 -17.41 1.58 -9.24
CA ALA A 186 -16.43 1.95 -8.23
C ALA A 186 -16.30 0.87 -7.16
N LYS A 187 -15.08 0.70 -6.62
CA LYS A 187 -14.73 -0.31 -5.63
C LYS A 187 -13.76 0.25 -4.57
N LYS A 188 -13.80 -0.28 -3.35
CA LYS A 188 -12.74 -0.09 -2.35
C LYS A 188 -11.73 -1.23 -2.45
N LEU A 189 -10.57 -0.95 -3.04
CA LEU A 189 -9.50 -1.93 -3.26
C LEU A 189 -8.24 -1.60 -2.47
N ASP A 190 -8.04 -0.32 -2.16
CA ASP A 190 -6.89 0.16 -1.41
C ASP A 190 -7.20 0.20 0.08
N ARG A 191 -6.27 -0.30 0.90
CA ARG A 191 -6.42 -0.35 2.35
C ARG A 191 -5.12 -0.03 3.07
N VAL A 192 -5.28 0.39 4.32
CA VAL A 192 -4.21 0.39 5.33
C VAL A 192 -4.67 -0.55 6.43
N LEU A 193 -3.98 -1.66 6.58
CA LEU A 193 -4.26 -2.68 7.56
C LEU A 193 -3.23 -2.60 8.68
N VAL A 194 -3.71 -2.76 9.90
CA VAL A 194 -2.88 -2.70 11.10
C VAL A 194 -3.32 -3.78 12.09
N PRO A 195 -2.43 -4.31 12.96
CA PRO A 195 -2.82 -5.30 13.96
C PRO A 195 -3.95 -4.81 14.87
N HIS A 196 -4.93 -5.68 15.16
CA HIS A 196 -6.06 -5.36 16.06
C HIS A 196 -5.60 -4.94 17.47
N ARG A 197 -4.47 -5.47 17.93
CA ARG A 197 -3.92 -5.25 19.28
C ARG A 197 -3.06 -4.00 19.42
N LEU A 198 -3.18 -3.03 18.52
CA LEU A 198 -2.50 -1.76 18.69
C LEU A 198 -3.08 -1.02 19.90
N GLY A 199 -2.29 -0.93 20.97
CA GLY A 199 -2.63 -0.10 22.12
C GLY A 199 -2.81 1.36 21.70
N LEU A 200 -3.65 2.11 22.44
CA LEU A 200 -3.98 3.52 22.18
C LEU A 200 -2.74 4.43 22.03
N LEU A 201 -1.63 4.10 22.71
CA LEU A 201 -0.33 4.77 22.57
C LEU A 201 0.31 4.54 21.20
N SER A 202 0.26 3.32 20.67
CA SER A 202 0.70 3.05 19.30
C SER A 202 -0.21 3.72 18.28
N MET A 203 -1.53 3.87 18.52
CA MET A 203 -2.42 4.59 17.60
C MET A 203 -2.02 6.07 17.38
N GLN A 204 -1.51 6.76 18.39
CA GLN A 204 -1.01 8.14 18.23
C GLN A 204 0.29 8.21 17.43
N LEU A 205 1.18 7.23 17.63
CA LEU A 205 2.35 7.05 16.78
C LEU A 205 1.88 6.76 15.35
N TRP A 206 0.96 5.81 15.15
CA TRP A 206 0.33 5.51 13.85
C TRP A 206 -0.33 6.69 13.18
N LEU A 207 -1.03 7.57 13.91
CA LEU A 207 -1.59 8.79 13.34
C LEU A 207 -0.47 9.75 12.89
N LYS A 208 0.58 9.92 13.69
CA LYS A 208 1.76 10.73 13.29
C LYS A 208 2.51 10.11 12.10
N LEU A 209 2.63 8.79 12.07
CA LEU A 209 3.25 8.00 11.01
C LEU A 209 2.40 8.09 9.72
N ALA A 210 1.09 7.88 9.80
CA ALA A 210 0.19 7.93 8.66
C ALA A 210 -0.01 9.34 8.10
N LEU A 211 0.08 10.39 8.92
CA LEU A 211 0.04 11.80 8.48
C LEU A 211 1.34 12.25 7.76
N HIS A 212 2.49 11.59 7.97
CA HIS A 212 3.79 12.05 7.45
C HIS A 212 4.60 11.03 6.61
N LEU A 213 4.25 9.74 6.57
CA LEU A 213 5.17 8.70 6.09
C LEU A 213 4.71 7.83 4.97
N VAL A 214 3.44 7.87 4.58
CA VAL A 214 3.00 6.89 3.61
C VAL A 214 2.14 7.54 2.56
N GLY A 215 2.82 8.13 1.57
CA GLY A 215 2.25 8.25 0.25
C GLY A 215 2.14 6.84 -0.33
N TYR A 216 0.91 6.33 -0.45
CA TYR A 216 0.63 5.22 -1.34
C TYR A 216 0.33 5.80 -2.72
N PHE A 217 1.16 5.43 -3.70
CA PHE A 217 1.14 6.01 -5.02
C PHE A 217 0.71 4.95 -6.03
N LEU A 218 -0.55 5.02 -6.45
CA LEU A 218 -1.00 4.36 -7.66
C LEU A 218 -0.66 5.25 -8.85
N LEU A 219 0.41 4.94 -9.57
CA LEU A 219 0.76 5.60 -10.84
C LEU A 219 -0.13 5.16 -12.01
N GLN A 220 -1.30 4.57 -11.74
CA GLN A 220 -2.11 3.96 -12.78
C GLN A 220 -2.93 4.98 -13.57
N ASP A 221 -3.21 6.15 -13.02
CA ASP A 221 -3.95 7.18 -13.71
C ASP A 221 -3.88 8.49 -12.92
N GLN A 222 -3.74 9.62 -13.60
CA GLN A 222 -3.31 10.92 -13.07
C GLN A 222 -4.24 11.60 -12.03
N THR A 223 -5.06 10.83 -11.34
CA THR A 223 -6.08 11.30 -10.40
C THR A 223 -6.08 10.59 -9.05
N ARG A 224 -5.14 9.67 -8.77
CA ARG A 224 -5.15 8.90 -7.52
C ARG A 224 -3.88 9.07 -6.70
N LEU A 225 -3.84 10.16 -5.95
CA LEU A 225 -3.08 10.21 -4.71
C LEU A 225 -4.03 9.69 -3.63
N LEU A 226 -3.85 8.44 -3.19
CA LEU A 226 -4.36 8.04 -1.89
C LEU A 226 -3.53 8.78 -0.86
N THR A 227 -3.92 10.04 -0.64
CA THR A 227 -3.62 10.69 0.61
C THR A 227 -4.56 9.99 1.58
N CYS A 228 -4.03 9.16 2.45
CA CYS A 228 -4.70 8.85 3.70
C CYS A 228 -4.89 10.19 4.43
N MET A 229 -5.96 10.93 4.10
CA MET A 229 -6.36 12.11 4.83
C MET A 229 -6.99 11.61 6.13
N PHE A 230 -6.13 11.27 7.09
CA PHE A 230 -6.49 11.22 8.48
C PHE A 230 -6.60 12.67 8.96
N THR A 231 -7.77 13.29 8.71
CA THR A 231 -8.17 14.55 9.36
C THR A 231 -9.18 14.28 10.47
#